data_AF-A0A7Y5BGY5-F1
#
_entry.id   AF-A0A7Y5BGY5-F1
#
_cell.length_a   1.000
_cell.length_b   1.000
_cell.length_c   1.000
_cell.angle_alpha   90.00
_cell.angle_beta   90.00
_cell.angle_gamma   90.00
#
_symmetry.space_group_name_H-M   'P 1'
#
loop_
_entity.id
_entity.type
_entity.pdbx_description
1 polymer ?
#
loop_
_entity_poly.entity_id
_entity_poly.type
_entity_poly.pdbx_seq_one_letter_code
_entity_poly.pdbx_strand_id
1 'polypeptide(L)'
;MFYPSHFYGDRKKINNPYKTVFDGVVNSFKRSKKDTRVVPYIQGFSMSIKGSKLDLKDYILAQMKAAKESNSNGFIVWNAKNDYRETFKAIQKLN
;
A
#
# COMPACT_ATOMS: atom_id res chain seq x y z
N MET A 1 0.18 6.98 5.57
CA MET A 1 0.25 6.94 4.09
C MET A 1 1.54 6.24 3.70
N PHE A 2 1.48 5.21 2.86
CA PHE A 2 2.61 4.32 2.59
C PHE A 2 2.90 4.26 1.09
N TYR A 3 3.82 5.10 0.62
CA TYR A 3 4.33 5.05 -0.76
C TYR A 3 5.70 5.74 -0.90
N PRO A 4 6.45 5.53 -2.00
CA PRO A 4 7.88 5.78 -2.09
C PRO A 4 8.40 7.15 -1.63
N SER A 5 7.64 8.25 -1.80
CA SER A 5 8.12 9.58 -1.38
C SER A 5 8.31 9.71 0.14
N HIS A 6 7.67 8.85 0.94
CA HIS A 6 7.81 8.82 2.41
C HIS A 6 9.03 8.02 2.88
N PHE A 7 9.77 7.39 1.96
CA PHE A 7 10.85 6.47 2.27
C PHE A 7 12.12 6.81 1.47
N TYR A 8 12.35 8.10 1.22
CA TYR A 8 13.53 8.56 0.48
C TYR A 8 14.83 7.98 1.08
N GLY A 9 15.69 7.42 0.22
CA GLY A 9 16.92 6.73 0.64
C GLY A 9 16.73 5.27 1.10
N ASP A 10 15.51 4.82 1.44
CA ASP A 10 15.24 3.44 1.86
C ASP A 10 14.72 2.59 0.70
N ARG A 11 15.66 2.12 -0.14
CA ARG A 11 15.34 1.28 -1.31
C ARG A 11 14.63 -0.01 -0.91
N LYS A 12 14.88 -0.55 0.29
CA LYS A 12 14.21 -1.78 0.75
C LYS A 12 12.71 -1.56 0.91
N LYS A 13 12.31 -0.43 1.50
CA LYS A 13 10.89 -0.07 1.62
C LYS A 13 10.25 0.33 0.29
N ILE A 14 10.95 1.11 -0.53
CA ILE A 14 10.44 1.55 -1.84
C ILE A 14 10.16 0.34 -2.75
N ASN A 15 11.08 -0.63 -2.78
CA ASN A 15 11.00 -1.78 -3.69
C ASN A 15 10.06 -2.89 -3.21
N ASN A 16 9.58 -2.85 -1.96
CA ASN A 16 8.72 -3.88 -1.41
C ASN A 16 7.38 -3.30 -0.94
N PRO A 17 6.42 -3.08 -1.87
CA PRO A 17 5.13 -2.47 -1.55
C PRO A 17 4.32 -3.26 -0.50
N TYR A 18 4.37 -4.59 -0.57
CA TYR A 18 3.69 -5.44 0.41
C TYR A 18 4.26 -5.22 1.81
N LYS A 19 5.57 -5.43 1.98
CA LYS A 19 6.21 -5.38 3.31
C LYS A 19 6.07 -4.00 3.94
N THR A 20 6.22 -2.94 3.14
CA THR A 20 6.11 -1.56 3.61
C THR A 20 4.73 -1.24 4.17
N VAL A 21 3.66 -1.67 3.49
CA VAL A 21 2.29 -1.49 3.99
C VAL A 21 2.05 -2.37 5.22
N PHE A 22 2.43 -3.64 5.18
CA PHE A 22 2.23 -4.60 6.26
C PHE A 22 2.90 -4.13 7.57
N ASP A 23 4.20 -3.84 7.51
CA ASP A 23 4.95 -3.33 8.66
C ASP A 23 4.37 -2.00 9.14
N GLY A 24 3.96 -1.14 8.22
CA GLY A 24 3.35 0.15 8.51
C GLY A 24 2.07 0.02 9.34
N VAL A 25 1.17 -0.88 8.94
CA VAL A 25 -0.07 -1.16 9.67
C VAL A 25 0.21 -1.81 11.03
N VAL A 26 1.01 -2.88 11.06
CA VAL A 26 1.35 -3.60 12.30
C VAL A 26 1.97 -2.65 13.33
N ASN A 27 2.91 -1.82 12.89
CA ASN A 27 3.56 -0.86 13.77
C ASN A 27 2.61 0.28 14.20
N SER A 28 1.60 0.62 13.39
CA SER A 28 0.57 1.58 13.79
C SER A 28 -0.28 1.03 14.91
N PHE A 29 -0.75 -0.23 14.82
CA PHE A 29 -1.47 -0.88 15.92
C PHE A 29 -0.64 -0.97 17.20
N LYS A 30 0.64 -1.37 17.11
CA LYS A 30 1.54 -1.45 18.28
C LYS A 30 1.70 -0.14 19.05
N ARG A 31 1.52 1.00 18.38
CA ARG A 31 1.65 2.35 18.97
C ARG A 31 0.33 3.01 19.32
N SER A 32 -0.79 2.40 18.96
CA SER A 32 -2.12 2.98 19.13
C SER A 32 -2.84 2.36 20.32
N LYS A 33 -3.94 3.00 20.76
CA LYS A 33 -4.86 2.40 21.74
C LYS A 33 -5.55 1.18 21.13
N LYS A 34 -5.99 0.24 21.97
CA LYS A 34 -6.58 -1.05 21.54
C LYS A 34 -7.79 -0.91 20.62
N ASP A 35 -8.55 0.17 20.74
CA ASP A 35 -9.77 0.50 19.99
C ASP A 35 -9.50 1.35 18.74
N THR A 36 -8.25 1.73 18.48
CA THR A 36 -7.91 2.57 17.33
C THR A 36 -8.07 1.81 16.03
N ARG A 37 -8.83 2.40 15.10
CA ARG A 37 -8.94 1.90 13.72
C ARG A 37 -7.77 2.39 12.87
N VAL A 38 -7.14 1.49 12.12
CA VAL A 38 -6.04 1.80 11.21
C VAL A 38 -6.50 1.59 9.77
N VAL A 39 -6.49 2.66 8.97
CA VAL A 39 -6.85 2.64 7.54
C VAL A 39 -5.68 3.24 6.73
N PRO A 40 -4.77 2.42 6.19
CA PRO A 40 -3.67 2.90 5.36
C PRO A 40 -4.14 3.56 4.06
N TYR A 41 -3.54 4.70 3.74
CA TYR A 41 -3.50 5.24 2.39
C TYR A 41 -2.37 4.57 1.60
N ILE A 42 -2.69 3.96 0.47
CA ILE A 42 -1.78 3.22 -0.43
C ILE A 42 -1.72 3.88 -1.81
N GLN A 43 -0.61 3.72 -2.53
CA GLN A 43 -0.36 4.40 -3.81
C GLN A 43 -1.11 3.74 -4.98
N GLY A 44 -1.85 4.55 -5.74
CA GLY A 44 -2.59 4.16 -6.94
C GLY A 44 -1.97 4.61 -8.27
N PHE A 45 -0.71 5.08 -8.29
CA PHE A 45 -0.03 5.64 -9.48
C PHE A 45 1.40 5.07 -9.63
N SER A 46 2.07 5.33 -10.76
CA SER A 46 3.31 4.63 -11.17
C SER A 46 4.62 5.24 -10.69
N MET A 47 4.59 6.26 -9.83
CA MET A 47 5.81 6.92 -9.36
C MET A 47 6.70 5.95 -8.58
N SER A 48 7.97 5.84 -8.99
CA SER A 48 8.99 5.09 -8.25
C SER A 48 8.65 3.61 -7.98
N ILE A 49 7.80 2.99 -8.81
CA ILE A 49 7.46 1.55 -8.67
C ILE A 49 8.48 0.62 -9.35
N LYS A 50 9.29 1.13 -10.28
CA LYS A 50 10.18 0.29 -11.11
C LYS A 50 11.09 -0.63 -10.29
N GLY A 51 11.55 -0.17 -9.12
CA GLY A 51 12.41 -0.95 -8.24
C GLY A 51 11.74 -2.18 -7.63
N SER A 52 10.40 -2.24 -7.57
CA SER A 52 9.66 -3.43 -7.14
C SER A 52 9.52 -4.49 -8.23
N LYS A 53 9.85 -4.17 -9.49
CA LYS A 53 9.67 -5.04 -10.67
C LYS A 53 8.22 -5.49 -10.92
N LEU A 54 7.25 -4.70 -10.44
CA LEU A 54 5.82 -4.94 -10.66
C LEU A 54 5.26 -3.93 -11.65
N ASP A 55 4.25 -4.33 -12.41
CA ASP A 55 3.37 -3.36 -13.08
C ASP A 55 2.49 -2.64 -12.05
N LEU A 56 1.82 -1.55 -12.45
CA LEU A 56 1.05 -0.73 -11.51
C LEU A 56 -0.08 -1.53 -10.85
N LYS A 57 -0.78 -2.37 -11.60
CA LYS A 57 -1.87 -3.21 -11.10
C LYS A 57 -1.38 -4.19 -10.03
N ASP A 58 -0.29 -4.90 -10.29
CA ASP A 58 0.29 -5.87 -9.35
C ASP A 58 0.95 -5.17 -8.15
N TYR A 59 1.49 -3.96 -8.34
CA TYR A 59 1.95 -3.09 -7.24
C TYR A 59 0.80 -2.69 -6.31
N ILE A 60 -0.34 -2.26 -6.85
CA ILE A 60 -1.54 -1.93 -6.08
C ILE A 60 -2.08 -3.18 -5.37
N LEU A 61 -2.17 -4.30 -6.07
CA LEU A 61 -2.62 -5.57 -5.49
C LEU A 61 -1.75 -6.00 -4.30
N ALA A 62 -0.43 -5.86 -4.40
CA ALA A 62 0.49 -6.17 -3.29
C ALA A 62 0.22 -5.31 -2.05
N GLN A 63 -0.07 -4.02 -2.22
CA GLN A 63 -0.42 -3.13 -1.11
C GLN A 63 -1.79 -3.48 -0.50
N MET A 64 -2.78 -3.83 -1.33
CA MET A 64 -4.12 -4.26 -0.87
C MET A 64 -4.04 -5.55 -0.05
N LYS A 65 -3.28 -6.55 -0.53
CA LYS A 65 -3.03 -7.80 0.19
C LYS A 65 -2.38 -7.54 1.55
N ALA A 66 -1.34 -6.71 1.57
CA ALA A 66 -0.68 -6.32 2.81
C ALA A 66 -1.64 -5.65 3.81
N ALA A 67 -2.54 -4.77 3.34
CA ALA A 67 -3.54 -4.15 4.20
C ALA A 67 -4.55 -5.18 4.76
N LYS A 68 -5.04 -6.10 3.92
CA LYS A 68 -5.96 -7.19 4.32
C LYS A 68 -5.31 -8.11 5.35
N GLU A 69 -4.10 -8.59 5.07
CA GLU A 69 -3.38 -9.58 5.88
C GLU A 69 -2.78 -9.00 7.17
N SER A 70 -2.62 -7.67 7.26
CA SER A 70 -2.19 -6.98 8.49
C SER A 70 -3.35 -6.61 9.43
N ASN A 71 -4.57 -7.11 9.18
CA ASN A 71 -5.77 -6.80 9.94
C ASN A 71 -6.10 -5.30 10.02
N SER A 72 -5.74 -4.52 8.99
CA SER A 72 -6.21 -3.13 8.89
C SER A 72 -7.74 -3.08 8.79
N ASN A 73 -8.33 -1.93 9.13
CA ASN A 73 -9.78 -1.71 9.05
C ASN A 73 -10.23 -1.26 7.65
N GLY A 74 -9.48 -1.63 6.60
CA GLY A 74 -9.67 -1.21 5.22
C GLY A 74 -8.45 -0.47 4.68
N PHE A 75 -8.55 0.07 3.47
CA PHE A 75 -7.49 0.89 2.86
C PHE A 75 -8.11 1.95 1.95
N ILE A 76 -7.35 3.01 1.68
CA ILE A 76 -7.71 4.04 0.71
C ILE A 76 -6.65 4.05 -0.40
N VAL A 77 -7.07 3.84 -1.65
CA VAL A 77 -6.18 3.96 -2.80
C VAL A 77 -6.14 5.43 -3.23
N TRP A 78 -4.98 6.06 -3.09
CA TRP A 78 -4.79 7.45 -3.45
C TRP A 78 -4.15 7.59 -4.83
N ASN A 79 -4.76 8.37 -5.71
CA ASN A 79 -4.23 8.71 -7.03
C ASN A 79 -4.51 10.19 -7.34
N ALA A 80 -3.45 10.99 -7.49
CA ALA A 80 -3.57 12.43 -7.76
C ALA A 80 -4.25 12.78 -9.10
N LYS A 81 -4.29 11.84 -10.06
CA LYS A 81 -4.95 12.01 -11.36
C LYS A 81 -6.40 11.51 -11.38
N ASN A 82 -6.92 11.00 -10.26
CA ASN A 82 -8.21 10.30 -10.18
C ASN A 82 -8.37 9.15 -11.20
N ASP A 83 -7.27 8.54 -11.63
CA ASP A 83 -7.28 7.43 -12.58
C ASP A 83 -7.22 6.08 -11.86
N TYR A 84 -8.36 5.41 -11.76
CA TYR A 84 -8.50 4.16 -11.01
C TYR A 84 -8.57 2.91 -11.90
N ARG A 85 -8.24 3.00 -13.19
CA ARG A 85 -8.33 1.86 -14.12
C ARG A 85 -7.49 0.66 -13.66
N GLU A 86 -6.24 0.89 -13.30
CA GLU A 86 -5.36 -0.18 -12.78
C GLU A 86 -5.77 -0.63 -11.37
N THR A 87 -6.37 0.26 -10.57
CA THR A 87 -6.94 -0.08 -9.26
C THR A 87 -8.09 -1.08 -9.41
N PHE A 88 -9.03 -0.85 -10.34
CA PHE A 88 -10.15 -1.77 -10.56
C PHE A 88 -9.69 -3.13 -11.08
N LYS A 89 -8.67 -3.16 -11.96
CA LYS A 89 -8.02 -4.41 -12.37
C LYS A 89 -7.37 -5.15 -11.21
N ALA A 90 -6.78 -4.43 -10.25
CA ALA A 90 -6.20 -5.02 -9.06
C ALA A 90 -7.29 -5.61 -8.14
N ILE A 91 -8.41 -4.92 -7.94
CA ILE A 91 -9.54 -5.37 -7.11
C ILE A 91 -10.11 -6.69 -7.64
N GLN A 92 -10.25 -6.85 -8.97
CA GLN A 92 -10.73 -8.11 -9.57
C GLN A 92 -9.85 -9.33 -9.25
N LYS A 93 -8.60 -9.12 -8.82
CA LYS A 93 -7.66 -10.17 -8.40
C LYS A 93 -7.54 -10.32 -6.89
N LEU A 94 -8.23 -9.48 -6.12
CA LEU A 94 -8.20 -9.48 -4.66
C LEU A 94 -9.30 -10.42 -4.14
N ASN A 95 -9.02 -11.72 -4.14
CA ASN A 95 -9.88 -12.75 -3.53
C ASN A 95 -9.64 -12.86 -2.02
#